data_AF-A0A0L0BVT4-F1
#
_entry.id   AF-A0A0L0BVT4-F1
#
_cell.length_a   1.000
_cell.length_b   1.000
_cell.length_c   1.000
_cell.angle_alpha   90.00
_cell.angle_beta   90.00
_cell.angle_gamma   90.00
#
_symmetry.space_group_name_H-M   'P 1'
#
loop_
_entity.id
_entity.type
_entity.pdbx_description
1 polymer ?
#
loop_
_entity_poly.entity_id
_entity_poly.type
_entity_poly.pdbx_seq_one_letter_code
_entity_poly.pdbx_strand_id
1 'polypeptide(L)' 'MPTNNLKRSPAVTQTFSKLCSNKKLEYPYANVDNECRSFYICHNNGDISHELCPLGMIFNKELLTCTVENNTKCK' A
#
# COMPACT_ATOMS: atom_id res chain seq x y z
N MET A 1 13.74 -23.98 14.75
CA MET A 1 12.47 -23.34 14.35
C MET A 1 12.77 -21.87 14.13
N PRO A 2 12.59 -21.31 12.92
CA PRO A 2 12.97 -19.93 12.69
C PRO A 2 11.94 -19.02 13.36
N THR A 3 12.32 -18.42 14.50
CA THR A 3 11.67 -17.23 15.03
C THR A 3 11.97 -16.10 14.08
N ASN A 4 11.08 -15.89 13.11
CA ASN A 4 11.12 -14.78 12.18
C ASN A 4 10.88 -13.48 12.98
N ASN A 5 11.97 -13.01 13.59
CA ASN A 5 12.05 -11.70 14.22
C ASN A 5 12.09 -10.69 13.08
N LEU A 6 10.93 -10.36 12.50
CA LEU A 6 10.72 -9.11 11.79
C LEU A 6 10.82 -7.98 12.83
N LYS A 7 12.04 -7.74 13.29
CA LYS A 7 12.42 -6.55 14.03
C LYS A 7 12.06 -5.41 13.08
N ARG A 8 10.95 -4.73 13.37
CA ARG A 8 10.37 -3.64 12.56
C ARG A 8 11.52 -2.76 12.10
N SER A 9 11.90 -2.90 10.84
CA SER A 9 13.09 -2.24 10.32
C SER A 9 12.85 -0.73 10.49
N PRO A 10 13.82 0.08 10.97
CA PRO A 10 13.63 1.52 11.18
C PRO A 10 13.20 2.29 9.92
N ALA A 11 13.32 1.66 8.75
CA ALA A 11 12.75 2.11 7.48
C ALA A 11 11.20 2.07 7.45
N VAL A 12 10.55 1.10 8.09
CA VAL A 12 9.08 0.97 8.11
C VAL A 12 8.44 2.12 8.88
N THR A 13 9.00 2.49 10.04
CA THR A 13 8.48 3.57 10.89
C THR A 13 8.59 4.96 10.23
N GLN A 14 9.70 5.23 9.54
CA GLN A 14 9.87 6.49 8.78
C GLN A 14 8.93 6.58 7.57
N THR A 15 8.72 5.44 6.91
CA THR A 15 7.85 5.35 5.74
C THR A 15 6.38 5.52 6.15
N PHE A 16 5.98 5.05 7.34
CA PHE A 16 4.63 5.27 7.89
C PHE A 16 4.35 6.75 8.06
N SER A 17 5.23 7.50 8.73
CA SER A 17 5.03 8.95 8.85
C SER A 17 4.96 9.62 7.48
N LYS A 18 5.83 9.30 6.53
CA LYS A 18 5.81 9.95 5.21
C LYS A 18 4.57 9.63 4.37
N LEU A 19 4.11 8.38 4.40
CA LEU A 19 2.98 7.90 3.59
C LEU A 19 1.63 8.15 4.26
N CYS A 20 1.55 8.02 5.58
CA CYS A 20 0.30 7.97 6.35
C CYS A 20 -0.03 9.28 7.09
N SER A 21 0.91 10.23 7.26
CA SER A 21 0.67 11.46 8.07
C SER A 21 -0.53 12.31 7.62
N ASN A 22 -0.97 12.19 6.36
CA ASN A 22 -2.15 12.91 5.83
C ASN A 22 -3.16 11.95 5.18
N LYS A 23 -3.15 10.68 5.59
CA LYS A 23 -4.00 9.65 5.00
C LYS A 23 -4.88 9.00 6.06
N LYS A 24 -6.01 8.47 5.61
CA LYS A 24 -6.97 7.77 6.45
C LYS A 24 -6.39 6.42 6.86
N LEU A 25 -6.49 6.10 8.14
CA LEU A 25 -6.11 4.80 8.67
C LEU A 25 -7.12 3.75 8.22
N GLU A 26 -6.65 2.50 8.09
CA GLU A 26 -7.41 1.36 7.58
C GLU A 26 -8.01 1.60 6.19
N TYR A 27 -7.35 2.45 5.40
CA TYR A 27 -7.77 2.80 4.04
C TYR A 27 -6.68 2.45 3.02
N PRO A 28 -7.02 1.73 1.94
CA PRO A 28 -6.07 1.35 0.91
C PRO A 28 -5.77 2.51 -0.07
N TYR A 29 -4.49 2.75 -0.29
CA TYR A 29 -3.98 3.80 -1.18
C TYR A 29 -3.11 3.22 -2.27
N ALA A 30 -3.36 3.64 -3.51
CA ALA A 30 -2.56 3.24 -4.66
C ALA A 30 -1.12 3.75 -4.52
N ASN A 31 -0.14 2.90 -4.85
CA ASN A 31 1.24 3.29 -4.97
C ASN A 31 1.51 3.84 -6.37
N VAL A 32 1.50 5.17 -6.50
CA VAL A 32 1.77 5.87 -7.76
C VAL A 32 3.19 5.65 -8.28
N ASP A 33 4.15 5.36 -7.40
CA ASP A 33 5.55 5.09 -7.76
C ASP A 33 5.70 3.76 -8.53
N ASN A 34 4.78 2.82 -8.28
CA ASN A 34 4.73 1.52 -8.95
C ASN A 34 3.59 1.43 -9.97
N GLU A 35 3.23 2.55 -10.60
CA GLU A 35 2.15 2.62 -11.61
C GLU A 35 0.81 2.07 -11.09
N CYS A 36 0.50 2.29 -9.81
CA CYS A 36 -0.69 1.76 -9.15
C CYS A 36 -0.80 0.21 -9.16
N ARG A 37 0.26 -0.52 -9.50
CA ARG A 37 0.31 -2.00 -9.46
C ARG A 37 0.46 -2.56 -8.06
N SER A 38 0.54 -1.69 -7.07
CA SER A 38 0.50 -2.06 -5.67
C SER A 38 -0.26 -1.00 -4.89
N PHE A 39 -0.74 -1.38 -3.71
CA PHE A 39 -1.42 -0.50 -2.78
C PHE A 39 -0.88 -0.70 -1.37
N TYR A 40 -1.10 0.30 -0.54
CA TYR A 40 -0.70 0.25 0.85
C TYR A 40 -1.82 0.71 1.78
N ILE A 41 -1.91 0.10 2.96
CA ILE A 41 -2.89 0.40 3.99
C ILE A 41 -2.15 0.81 5.25
N CYS A 42 -2.48 1.98 5.76
CA CYS A 42 -1.95 2.50 7.01
C CYS A 42 -2.79 2.00 8.17
N HIS A 43 -2.23 1.20 9.07
CA HIS A 43 -2.92 0.70 10.24
C HIS A 43 -2.76 1.65 11.43
N ASN A 44 -3.72 1.63 12.36
CA ASN A 44 -3.70 2.49 13.54
C ASN A 44 -2.57 2.14 14.55
N ASN A 45 -1.98 0.96 14.43
CA ASN A 45 -0.79 0.54 15.20
C ASN A 45 0.53 1.12 14.64
N GLY A 46 0.47 1.95 13.58
CA GLY A 46 1.66 2.49 12.91
C GLY A 46 2.28 1.54 11.89
N ASP A 47 1.63 0.42 11.56
CA ASP A 47 2.09 -0.49 10.50
C ASP A 47 1.53 -0.10 9.15
N ILE A 48 2.26 -0.46 8.10
CA ILE A 48 1.81 -0.32 6.72
C ILE A 48 1.74 -1.72 6.13
N SER A 49 0.55 -2.14 5.70
CA SER A 49 0.42 -3.29 4.81
C SER A 49 0.68 -2.82 3.39
N HIS A 50 1.53 -3.54 2.66
CA HIS A 50 1.74 -3.31 1.23
C HIS A 50 1.39 -4.58 0.49
N GLU A 51 0.55 -4.45 -0.53
CA GLU A 51 0.09 -5.58 -1.33
C GLU A 51 0.21 -5.23 -2.82
N LEU A 52 0.68 -6.21 -3.60
CA LEU A 52 0.73 -6.10 -5.05
C LEU A 52 -0.58 -6.59 -5.66
N CYS A 53 -1.03 -5.88 -6.69
CA CYS A 53 -2.11 -6.36 -7.53
C CYS A 53 -1.63 -7.50 -8.44
N PRO A 54 -2.56 -8.38 -8.88
CA PRO A 54 -2.27 -9.40 -9.88
C PRO A 54 -1.71 -8.80 -11.18
N LEU A 55 -1.03 -9.63 -11.97
CA LEU A 55 -0.44 -9.22 -13.26
C LEU A 55 -1.51 -8.61 -14.18
N GLY A 56 -1.24 -7.40 -14.68
CA GLY A 56 -2.15 -6.66 -15.56
C GLY A 56 -3.30 -5.93 -14.84
N MET A 57 -3.29 -5.90 -13.51
CA MET A 57 -4.27 -5.17 -12.70
C MET A 57 -3.62 -3.98 -11.99
N ILE A 58 -4.40 -2.93 -11.80
CA ILE A 58 -4.05 -1.76 -10.99
C ILE A 58 -5.04 -1.59 -9.86
N PHE A 59 -4.57 -0.97 -8.78
CA PHE A 59 -5.42 -0.60 -7.67
C PHE A 59 -6.34 0.56 -8.07
N ASN A 60 -7.65 0.31 -8.05
CA ASN A 60 -8.65 1.33 -8.28
C ASN A 60 -9.09 1.95 -6.94
N LYS A 61 -8.82 3.25 -6.76
CA LYS A 61 -9.24 4.00 -5.57
C LYS A 61 -10.75 4.18 -5.42
N GLU A 62 -11.51 4.06 -6.52
CA GLU A 62 -12.98 4.14 -6.50
C GLU A 62 -13.61 2.83 -6.01
N LEU A 63 -13.02 1.70 -6.42
CA LEU A 63 -13.50 0.37 -6.04
C LEU A 63 -12.75 -0.20 -4.82
N LEU A 64 -11.69 0.47 -4.38
CA LEU A 64 -10.76 0.04 -3.33
C LEU A 64 -10.21 -1.39 -3.55
N THR A 65 -10.01 -1.77 -4.81
CA THR A 65 -9.58 -3.12 -5.18
C THR A 65 -8.77 -3.11 -6.48
N CYS A 66 -8.05 -4.19 -6.72
CA CYS A 66 -7.33 -4.41 -7.97
C CYS A 66 -8.32 -4.71 -9.09
N THR A 67 -8.27 -3.90 -10.15
CA THR A 67 -9.09 -4.09 -11.37
C THR A 67 -8.19 -4.10 -12.59
N VAL A 68 -8.67 -4.68 -13.69
CA VAL A 68 -7.94 -4.68 -14.97
C VAL A 68 -7.76 -3.24 -15.46
N GLU A 69 -6.53 -2.91 -15.87
CA GLU A 69 -6.15 -1.64 -16.51
C GLU A 69 -7.02 -1.35 -17.73
N ASN A 70 -8.12 -0.63 -17.56
CA ASN A 70 -8.94 -0.13 -18.67
C ASN A 70 -8.73 1.38 -18.88
N ASN A 71 -7.47 1.84 -18.95
CA ASN A 71 -7.10 3.25 -19.13
C ASN A 71 -7.37 4.18 -17.92
N THR A 72 -7.52 3.67 -16.70
CA THR A 72 -7.61 4.53 -15.51
C THR A 72 -6.22 5.01 -15.13
N LYS A 73 -5.78 6.15 -15.69
CA LYS A 73 -4.51 6.78 -15.34
C LYS A 73 -4.40 6.86 -13.81
N CYS A 74 -3.42 6.16 -13.27
CA CYS A 74 -2.93 6.31 -11.91
C CYS A 74 -2.71 7.82 -11.64
N LYS A 75 -3.67 8.48 -10.99
CA LYS A 75 -3.67 9.91 -10.68
C LYS A 75 -4.12 10.16 -9.25
#